data_AF-A0AA40FAG6-F1
#
_entry.id   AF-A0AA40FAG6-F1
#
_cell.length_a   1.000
_cell.length_b   1.000
_cell.length_c   1.000
_cell.angle_alpha   90.00
_cell.angle_beta   90.00
_cell.angle_gamma   90.00
#
_symmetry.space_group_name_H-M   'P 1'
#
loop_
_entity.id
_entity.type
_entity.pdbx_description
1 polymer ?
#
loop_
_entity_poly.entity_id
_entity_poly.type
_entity_poly.pdbx_seq_one_letter_code
_entity_poly.pdbx_strand_id
1 'polypeptide(L)'
;PAFTQKLTQMRLPLAPLVRLTTGTVHPRFPPTLLHFWLLTDAELDSLATFYHQRSPTCAWTSRYPCPVSWPRTGLGIEDKRRKMGRFIGLRGCESPV
;
A
#
# COMPACT_ATOMS: atom_id res chain seq x y z
N PRO A 1 4.98 9.05 27.97
CA PRO A 1 6.12 8.57 27.15
C PRO A 1 5.71 7.75 25.92
N ALA A 2 4.79 6.78 26.05
CA ALA A 2 4.35 5.92 24.94
C ALA A 2 3.69 6.69 23.78
N PHE A 3 2.87 7.71 24.08
CA PHE A 3 2.24 8.55 23.04
C PHE A 3 3.26 9.27 22.16
N THR A 4 4.27 9.90 22.78
CA THR A 4 5.35 10.61 22.05
C THR A 4 6.14 9.66 21.16
N GLN A 5 6.47 8.46 21.65
CA GLN A 5 7.13 7.42 20.84
C GLN A 5 6.28 7.01 19.65
N LYS A 6 4.97 6.81 19.86
CA LYS A 6 4.04 6.49 18.78
C LYS A 6 3.97 7.62 17.75
N LEU A 7 3.90 8.87 18.20
CA LEU A 7 3.89 10.03 17.30
C LEU A 7 5.17 10.11 16.45
N THR A 8 6.34 9.85 17.04
CA THR A 8 7.60 9.75 16.30
C THR A 8 7.55 8.65 15.25
N GLN A 9 7.03 7.46 15.59
CA GLN A 9 6.84 6.37 14.63
C GLN A 9 5.90 6.78 13.47
N MET A 10 4.78 7.45 13.78
CA MET A 10 3.81 7.90 12.78
C MET A 10 4.37 8.97 11.84
N ARG A 11 5.42 9.68 12.24
CA ARG A 11 6.12 10.68 11.42
C ARG A 11 7.19 10.11 10.49
N LEU A 12 7.49 8.80 10.56
CA LEU A 12 8.49 8.18 9.69
C LEU A 12 8.10 8.39 8.21
N PRO A 13 9.02 8.94 7.38
CA PRO A 13 8.75 9.17 5.96
C PRO A 13 8.73 7.85 5.19
N LEU A 14 7.88 7.77 4.17
CA LEU A 14 7.81 6.63 3.26
C LEU A 14 8.46 7.00 1.92
N ALA A 15 9.34 6.14 1.43
CA ALA A 15 9.90 6.29 0.09
C ALA A 15 8.82 6.02 -0.97
N PRO A 16 8.68 6.88 -1.99
CA PRO A 16 7.67 6.69 -3.03
C PRO A 16 7.97 5.49 -3.91
N LEU A 17 6.96 4.66 -4.17
CA LEU A 17 7.01 3.62 -5.19
C LEU A 17 6.69 4.23 -6.56
N VAL A 18 7.35 3.73 -7.61
CA VAL A 18 7.08 4.13 -9.00
C VAL A 18 6.30 3.06 -9.75
N ARG A 19 5.46 3.48 -10.69
CA ARG A 19 4.80 2.56 -11.63
C ARG A 19 5.83 2.05 -12.64
N LEU A 20 5.87 0.73 -12.84
CA LEU A 20 6.85 0.09 -13.74
C LEU A 20 6.80 0.57 -15.20
N THR A 21 5.62 0.97 -15.71
CA THR A 21 5.45 1.35 -17.11
C THR A 21 5.82 2.80 -17.42
N THR A 22 5.67 3.70 -16.45
CA THR A 22 5.83 5.15 -16.66
C THR A 22 6.90 5.78 -15.79
N GLY A 23 7.38 5.08 -14.76
CA GLY A 23 8.26 5.66 -13.74
C GLY A 23 7.59 6.70 -12.85
N THR A 24 6.27 6.91 -12.96
CA THR A 24 5.55 7.94 -12.19
C THR A 24 5.08 7.41 -10.84
N VAL A 25 4.96 8.31 -9.87
CA VAL A 25 4.44 8.04 -8.51
C VAL A 25 2.93 8.33 -8.49
N HIS A 26 2.17 7.55 -7.72
CA HIS A 26 0.76 7.85 -7.51
C HIS A 26 0.58 9.20 -6.80
N PRO A 27 -0.32 10.10 -7.25
CA PRO A 27 -0.49 11.43 -6.65
C PRO A 27 -0.98 11.42 -5.19
N ARG A 28 -1.55 10.29 -4.74
CA ARG A 28 -1.94 10.05 -3.35
C ARG A 28 -1.03 9.06 -2.61
N PHE A 29 0.20 8.84 -3.09
CA PHE A 29 1.13 8.00 -2.33
C PHE A 29 1.37 8.62 -0.94
N PRO A 30 1.26 7.84 0.16
CA PRO A 30 1.34 8.39 1.50
C PRO A 30 2.78 8.84 1.81
N PRO A 31 3.01 10.10 2.23
CA PRO A 31 4.37 10.60 2.50
C PRO A 31 4.93 10.10 3.84
N THR A 32 4.08 9.69 4.78
CA THR A 32 4.50 9.16 6.09
C THR A 32 3.65 7.97 6.51
N LEU A 33 4.12 7.26 7.54
CA LEU A 33 3.38 6.14 8.11
C LEU A 33 1.98 6.54 8.62
N LEU A 34 1.81 7.75 9.20
CA LEU A 34 0.50 8.28 9.56
C LEU A 34 -0.44 8.37 8.36
N HIS A 35 0.04 8.96 7.26
CA HIS A 35 -0.77 9.16 6.06
C HIS A 35 -1.18 7.83 5.43
N PHE A 36 -0.34 6.80 5.52
CA PHE A 36 -0.70 5.45 5.10
C PHE A 36 -1.89 4.91 5.90
N TRP A 37 -1.89 5.05 7.23
CA TRP A 37 -3.00 4.60 8.07
C TRP A 37 -4.28 5.43 7.89
N LEU A 38 -4.18 6.64 7.35
CA LEU A 38 -5.31 7.49 7.02
C LEU A 38 -5.90 7.24 5.62
N LEU A 39 -5.28 6.38 4.79
CA LEU A 39 -5.82 6.06 3.48
C LEU A 39 -7.23 5.47 3.60
N THR A 40 -8.12 6.00 2.78
CA THR A 40 -9.49 5.53 2.62
C THR A 40 -9.54 4.25 1.79
N ASP A 41 -10.67 3.55 1.84
CA ASP A 41 -10.93 2.36 1.03
C ASP A 41 -10.75 2.62 -0.47
N ALA A 42 -11.25 3.77 -0.95
CA ALA A 42 -11.14 4.18 -2.35
C ALA A 42 -9.70 4.54 -2.75
N GLU A 43 -8.93 5.18 -1.87
CA GLU A 43 -7.52 5.49 -2.14
C GLU A 43 -6.65 4.24 -2.20
N LEU A 44 -6.91 3.25 -1.34
CA LEU A 44 -6.25 1.95 -1.36
C LEU A 44 -6.52 1.21 -2.68
N ASP A 45 -7.78 1.19 -3.12
CA ASP A 45 -8.19 0.63 -4.40
C ASP A 45 -7.55 1.35 -5.60
N SER A 46 -7.44 2.68 -5.51
CA SER A 46 -6.79 3.51 -6.52
C SER A 46 -5.29 3.20 -6.62
N LEU A 47 -4.60 3.11 -5.49
CA LEU A 47 -3.19 2.69 -5.42
C LEU A 47 -2.98 1.29 -6.01
N ALA A 48 -3.81 0.32 -5.63
CA ALA A 48 -3.71 -1.05 -6.13
C ALA A 48 -3.91 -1.14 -7.65
N THR A 49 -4.87 -0.37 -8.17
CA THR A 49 -5.10 -0.24 -9.62
C THR A 49 -3.91 0.42 -10.30
N PHE A 50 -3.38 1.50 -9.72
CA PHE A 50 -2.28 2.26 -10.29
C PHE A 50 -0.99 1.43 -10.41
N TYR A 51 -0.72 0.54 -9.46
CA TYR A 51 0.46 -0.33 -9.46
C TYR A 51 0.18 -1.75 -10.01
N HIS A 52 -0.85 -1.93 -10.84
CA HIS A 52 -1.17 -3.20 -11.50
C HIS A 52 -1.43 -4.38 -10.54
N GLN A 53 -1.86 -4.12 -9.31
CA GLN A 53 -2.16 -5.16 -8.32
C GLN A 53 -3.64 -5.57 -8.30
N ARG A 54 -4.53 -4.77 -8.92
CA ARG A 54 -5.98 -5.04 -8.99
C ARG A 54 -6.40 -5.80 -10.25
N SER A 55 -7.36 -6.72 -10.08
CA SER A 55 -7.92 -7.55 -11.16
C SER A 55 -8.54 -6.73 -12.32
N PRO A 56 -8.33 -7.14 -13.59
CA PRO A 56 -7.58 -8.33 -14.01
C PRO A 56 -6.07 -8.17 -13.82
N THR A 57 -5.41 -9.24 -13.38
CA THR A 57 -3.94 -9.26 -13.31
C THR A 57 -3.36 -9.13 -14.72
N CYS A 58 -2.24 -8.44 -14.84
CA CYS A 58 -1.58 -8.22 -16.12
C CYS A 58 -0.10 -8.61 -16.03
N ALA A 59 0.61 -8.56 -17.15
CA ALA A 59 2.03 -8.93 -17.25
C ALA A 59 2.95 -8.11 -16.32
N TRP A 60 2.48 -6.97 -15.79
CA TRP A 60 3.23 -6.12 -14.86
C TRP A 60 3.03 -6.49 -13.38
N THR A 61 1.96 -7.21 -13.03
CA THR A 61 1.64 -7.53 -11.64
C THR A 61 2.79 -8.26 -10.96
N SER A 62 3.31 -9.32 -11.59
CA SER A 62 4.40 -10.17 -11.07
C SER A 62 5.80 -9.55 -11.18
N ARG A 63 5.93 -8.36 -11.77
CA ARG A 63 7.22 -7.67 -11.94
C ARG A 63 7.55 -6.74 -10.77
N TYR A 64 6.59 -6.48 -9.87
CA TYR A 64 6.87 -5.79 -8.61
C TYR A 64 7.53 -6.76 -7.61
N PRO A 65 8.37 -6.27 -6.68
CA PRO A 65 9.09 -7.13 -5.73
C PRO A 65 8.19 -7.98 -4.83
N CYS A 66 7.03 -7.45 -4.43
CA CYS A 66 6.12 -8.09 -3.49
C CYS A 66 4.67 -8.06 -4.01
N PRO A 67 4.33 -8.79 -5.08
CA PRO A 67 3.00 -8.75 -5.68
C PRO A 67 1.93 -9.20 -4.68
N VAL A 68 0.76 -8.57 -4.74
CA VAL A 68 -0.37 -8.88 -3.86
C VAL A 68 -1.64 -9.17 -4.66
N SER A 69 -2.41 -10.16 -4.21
CA SER A 69 -3.74 -10.43 -4.78
C SER A 69 -4.76 -9.41 -4.27
N TRP A 70 -5.46 -8.76 -5.19
CA TRP A 70 -6.52 -7.78 -4.92
C TRP A 70 -7.80 -8.11 -5.71
N PRO A 71 -8.69 -8.96 -5.16
CA PRO A 71 -9.98 -9.27 -5.79
C PRO A 71 -10.87 -8.02 -5.88
N ARG A 72 -11.85 -8.05 -6.79
CA ARG A 72 -12.77 -6.90 -7.00
C ARG A 72 -13.67 -6.65 -5.80
N THR A 73 -14.03 -7.70 -5.07
CA THR A 73 -14.96 -7.69 -3.93
C THR A 73 -14.41 -8.53 -2.78
N GLY A 74 -14.96 -8.32 -1.58
CA GLY A 74 -14.67 -9.17 -0.41
C GLY A 74 -13.47 -8.76 0.45
N LEU A 75 -12.77 -7.66 0.13
CA LEU A 75 -11.74 -7.10 1.03
C LEU A 75 -12.31 -5.94 1.84
N GLY A 76 -12.19 -6.02 3.17
CA GLY A 76 -12.39 -4.87 4.06
C GLY A 76 -11.18 -3.92 4.04
N ILE A 77 -11.36 -2.72 4.58
CA ILE A 77 -10.31 -1.69 4.61
C ILE A 77 -9.02 -2.17 5.29
N GLU A 78 -9.13 -2.95 6.37
CA GLU A 78 -7.96 -3.49 7.08
C GLU A 78 -7.18 -4.50 6.25
N ASP A 79 -7.86 -5.34 5.46
CA ASP A 79 -7.18 -6.29 4.57
C ASP A 79 -6.50 -5.57 3.40
N LYS A 80 -7.15 -4.52 2.87
CA LYS A 80 -6.56 -3.64 1.87
C LYS A 80 -5.31 -2.94 2.41
N ARG A 81 -5.34 -2.43 3.65
CA ARG A 81 -4.18 -1.84 4.32
C ARG A 81 -3.06 -2.86 4.50
N ARG A 82 -3.33 -4.06 5.00
CA ARG A 82 -2.30 -5.13 5.13
C ARG A 82 -1.66 -5.45 3.78
N LYS A 83 -2.47 -5.67 2.74
CA LYS A 83 -1.98 -5.97 1.39
C LYS A 83 -1.15 -4.82 0.82
N MET A 84 -1.65 -3.59 0.90
CA MET A 84 -0.92 -2.41 0.42
C MET A 84 0.37 -2.17 1.21
N GLY A 85 0.33 -2.33 2.53
CA GLY A 85 1.49 -2.21 3.41
C GLY A 85 2.57 -3.21 3.04
N ARG A 86 2.21 -4.48 2.85
CA ARG A 86 3.14 -5.52 2.36
C ARG A 86 3.69 -5.16 0.98
N PHE A 87 2.85 -4.69 0.06
CA PHE A 87 3.24 -4.32 -1.30
C PHE A 87 4.29 -3.19 -1.33
N ILE A 88 4.16 -2.18 -0.46
CA ILE A 88 5.11 -1.05 -0.38
C ILE A 88 6.27 -1.28 0.60
N GLY A 89 6.38 -2.48 1.19
CA GLY A 89 7.51 -2.87 2.05
C GLY A 89 7.38 -2.53 3.53
N LEU A 90 6.17 -2.28 4.05
CA LEU A 90 5.93 -2.10 5.48
C LEU A 90 5.97 -3.44 6.23
N ARG A 91 6.67 -3.45 7.37
CA ARG A 91 6.69 -4.59 8.31
C ARG A 91 5.43 -4.61 9.18
N GLY A 92 5.00 -5.80 9.58
CA GLY A 92 3.81 -6.00 10.42
C GLY A 92 2.48 -5.91 9.66
N CYS A 93 2.53 -5.90 8.32
CA CYS A 93 1.37 -5.94 7.44
C CYS A 93 1.16 -7.34 6.82
N GLU A 94 1.82 -8.36 7.35
CA GLU A 94 1.73 -9.74 6.86
C GLU A 94 0.34 -10.29 7.15
N SER A 95 -0.24 -11.01 6.18
CA SER A 95 -1.48 -11.75 6.42
C SER A 95 -1.18 -12.85 7.44
N PRO A 96 -2.05 -13.08 8.44
CA PRO A 96 -1.86 -14.20 9.37
C PRO A 96 -1.76 -15.50 8.56
N VAL A 97 -0.81 -16.34 8.97
CA VAL A 97 -0.57 -17.68 8.42
C VAL A 97 -1.71 -18.61 8.81
#